data_AF-A0A8J8WMR1-F1
#
_entry.id   AF-A0A8J8WMR1-F1
#
_cell.length_a   1.000
_cell.length_b   1.000
_cell.length_c   1.000
_cell.angle_alpha   90.00
_cell.angle_beta   90.00
_cell.angle_gamma   90.00
#
_symmetry.space_group_name_H-M   'P 1'
#
loop_
_entity.id
_entity.type
_entity.pdbx_description
1 polymer ?
#
loop_
_entity_poly.entity_id
_entity_poly.type
_entity_poly.pdbx_seq_one_letter_code
_entity_poly.pdbx_strand_id
1 'polypeptide(L)'
;MTTKKQTEVWLLGHSVPTITGAKLPSRGDVLRRFFYAHKEEKKTVQQSAAEAAKEVLDFWTRARIPTITETSVRRKITGLFDEWKILSKSKNNSGVTPAETQKTFQESLPDLLDIAHSDALTLMTIPEDKEFLLAQREKGRRGSMAGLDKKLKESVCRRESSLSRSRQQTPKGEEMVELESSSSESSSPANAANTSTSSSDAGVASPPKRLRTRGTKSVLSPDLVGALNRTGVSSRQALRIVAATASSLGHDPQELVLNPESIRQARAKYRSTLAKDIKETFSPLTPLTVHWDGKILPQDDGTRAERLAILVTGEGVEKLLGVPKLHSGNGDAAATAVFEALEDWGVQERKIGRPLVSLACRHHVHELVLEKAFSACLGSSSGPEITIFSRFKDYWSYINQSAINPPTNEDLPETLVSKRDDLIQGLKRLLQTKQPRDDYKELAELSILFLGGALPKTSIRSPGALHRARWMARIIYALKMILFREQLTGVVTPREMSALQRFSSFATEIYVLRWFESTVPSYAPANDLGFAKDILQYHDESIRKACFTTLSCHFWYLSEDLIGLSLFDSRLPVSDKQAIVHNVQAILYDEGAEEPTKRINLPSPQVPAATLPHIASPHTPPHSLPSYTTT
;
A
#
# COMPACT_ATOMS: atom_id res chain seq x y z
N MET A 1 37.44 11.46 -26.60
CA MET A 1 36.58 10.28 -26.82
C MET A 1 37.39 9.04 -26.50
N THR A 2 37.25 8.51 -25.29
CA THR A 2 37.91 7.28 -24.84
C THR A 2 37.07 6.09 -25.27
N THR A 3 37.54 5.34 -26.27
CA THR A 3 36.97 4.05 -26.70
C THR A 3 37.13 3.02 -25.57
N LYS A 4 36.09 2.87 -24.73
CA LYS A 4 35.98 1.72 -23.83
C LYS A 4 35.89 0.46 -24.69
N LYS A 5 36.80 -0.49 -24.48
CA LYS A 5 36.78 -1.82 -25.11
C LYS A 5 35.43 -2.50 -24.80
N GLN A 6 34.57 -2.71 -25.80
CA GLN A 6 33.31 -3.41 -25.64
C GLN A 6 33.56 -4.85 -25.20
N THR A 7 32.89 -5.27 -24.13
CA THR A 7 33.11 -6.61 -23.57
C THR A 7 32.45 -7.66 -24.47
N GLU A 8 33.25 -8.58 -25.01
CA GLU A 8 32.74 -9.73 -25.77
C GLU A 8 32.13 -10.77 -24.81
N VAL A 9 30.90 -11.17 -25.11
CA VAL A 9 30.14 -12.16 -24.34
C VAL A 9 30.06 -13.44 -25.15
N TRP A 10 30.53 -14.53 -24.55
CA TRP A 10 30.50 -15.87 -25.15
C TRP A 10 29.09 -16.23 -25.66
N LEU A 11 29.01 -16.69 -26.92
CA LEU A 11 27.79 -16.96 -27.73
C LEU A 11 26.94 -15.75 -28.17
N LEU A 12 27.19 -14.55 -27.66
CA LEU A 12 26.34 -13.37 -27.89
C LEU A 12 27.05 -12.25 -28.66
N GLY A 13 28.38 -12.23 -28.68
CA GLY A 13 29.19 -11.17 -29.27
C GLY A 13 29.30 -9.95 -28.35
N HIS A 14 29.38 -8.74 -28.90
CA HIS A 14 29.50 -7.52 -28.10
C HIS A 14 28.20 -7.15 -27.38
N SER A 15 28.34 -6.65 -26.14
CA SER A 15 27.23 -6.06 -25.40
C SER A 15 26.82 -4.71 -26.00
N VAL A 16 25.54 -4.32 -25.85
CA VAL A 16 25.00 -3.08 -26.45
C VAL A 16 24.40 -2.17 -25.39
N PRO A 17 24.66 -0.84 -25.45
CA PRO A 17 24.18 0.12 -24.45
C PRO A 17 22.66 0.32 -24.47
N THR A 18 22.03 0.16 -25.63
CA THR A 18 20.58 0.30 -25.82
C THR A 18 20.10 -0.66 -26.89
N ILE A 19 18.88 -1.17 -26.73
CA ILE A 19 18.23 -1.98 -27.77
C ILE A 19 17.81 -1.04 -28.91
N THR A 20 18.29 -1.31 -30.13
CA THR A 20 17.96 -0.52 -31.32
C THR A 20 17.43 -1.42 -32.42
N GLY A 21 16.52 -0.90 -33.25
CA GLY A 21 15.92 -1.63 -34.36
C GLY A 21 14.48 -1.25 -34.63
N ALA A 22 13.93 -1.75 -35.74
CA ALA A 22 12.54 -1.56 -36.12
C ALA A 22 11.67 -2.81 -35.88
N LYS A 23 12.23 -3.88 -35.33
CA LYS A 23 11.51 -5.13 -34.99
C LYS A 23 11.31 -5.24 -33.48
N LEU A 24 10.43 -6.14 -33.04
CA LEU A 24 10.33 -6.45 -31.61
C LEU A 24 11.63 -7.12 -31.12
N PRO A 25 12.10 -6.82 -29.88
CA PRO A 25 13.38 -7.30 -29.38
C PRO A 25 13.52 -8.83 -29.37
N SER A 26 14.62 -9.35 -29.89
CA SER A 26 14.94 -10.78 -29.82
C SER A 26 15.52 -11.19 -28.47
N ARG A 27 15.53 -12.50 -28.18
CA ARG A 27 16.22 -13.06 -27.01
C ARG A 27 17.68 -12.58 -26.95
N GLY A 28 18.37 -12.54 -28.09
CA GLY A 28 19.75 -12.05 -28.22
C GLY A 28 19.92 -10.56 -27.94
N ASP A 29 19.06 -9.70 -28.49
CA ASP A 29 19.14 -8.24 -28.29
C ASP A 29 19.00 -7.86 -26.81
N VAL A 30 18.03 -8.49 -26.15
CA VAL A 30 17.74 -8.27 -24.72
C VAL A 30 18.89 -8.77 -23.85
N LEU A 31 19.47 -9.92 -24.19
CA LEU A 31 20.57 -10.49 -23.42
C LEU A 31 21.87 -9.67 -23.60
N ARG A 32 22.14 -9.12 -24.80
CA ARG A 32 23.26 -8.17 -25.01
C ARG A 32 23.11 -6.88 -24.20
N ARG A 33 21.89 -6.34 -24.13
CA ARG A 33 21.59 -5.15 -23.30
C ARG A 33 21.74 -5.44 -21.81
N PHE A 34 21.27 -6.61 -21.37
CA PHE A 34 21.44 -7.11 -20.01
C PHE A 34 22.93 -7.20 -19.63
N PHE A 35 23.76 -7.77 -20.51
CA PHE A 35 25.19 -7.88 -20.26
C PHE A 35 25.93 -6.55 -20.25
N TYR A 36 25.47 -5.55 -21.00
CA TYR A 36 26.01 -4.21 -20.91
C TYR A 36 25.79 -3.62 -19.50
N ALA A 37 24.56 -3.68 -18.98
CA ALA A 37 24.28 -3.25 -17.61
C ALA A 37 25.07 -4.05 -16.57
N HIS A 38 25.16 -5.37 -16.75
CA HIS A 38 25.78 -6.23 -15.77
C HIS A 38 27.32 -6.13 -15.75
N LYS A 39 27.97 -6.14 -16.91
CA LYS A 39 29.44 -6.17 -17.02
C LYS A 39 30.07 -4.79 -17.17
N GLU A 40 29.46 -3.89 -17.94
CA GLU A 40 30.05 -2.57 -18.21
C GLU A 40 29.59 -1.51 -17.20
N GLU A 41 28.33 -1.54 -16.78
CA GLU A 41 27.78 -0.62 -15.76
C GLU A 41 27.87 -1.19 -14.33
N LYS A 42 28.37 -2.42 -14.17
CA LYS A 42 28.56 -3.13 -12.88
C LYS A 42 27.30 -3.24 -12.01
N LYS A 43 26.12 -3.32 -12.64
CA LYS A 43 24.84 -3.46 -11.94
C LYS A 43 24.59 -4.92 -11.51
N THR A 44 23.80 -5.10 -10.46
CA THR A 44 23.39 -6.44 -10.02
C THR A 44 22.53 -7.13 -11.09
N VAL A 45 22.45 -8.48 -11.08
CA VAL A 45 21.60 -9.25 -12.01
C VAL A 45 20.14 -8.74 -12.01
N GLN A 46 19.61 -8.40 -10.84
CA GLN A 46 18.25 -7.89 -10.69
C GLN A 46 18.08 -6.49 -11.31
N GLN A 47 19.05 -5.59 -11.10
CA GLN A 47 19.03 -4.26 -11.70
C GLN A 47 19.22 -4.30 -13.21
N SER A 48 20.12 -5.15 -13.71
CA SER A 48 20.34 -5.35 -15.15
C SER A 48 19.11 -5.91 -15.86
N ALA A 49 18.41 -6.87 -15.23
CA ALA A 49 17.14 -7.39 -15.74
C ALA A 49 16.04 -6.31 -15.73
N ALA A 50 16.01 -5.45 -14.71
CA ALA A 50 15.05 -4.35 -14.63
C ALA A 50 15.25 -3.32 -15.76
N GLU A 51 16.49 -2.98 -16.09
CA GLU A 51 16.77 -2.02 -17.17
C GLU A 51 16.48 -2.58 -18.54
N ALA A 52 16.90 -3.81 -18.81
CA ALA A 52 16.56 -4.49 -20.05
C ALA A 52 15.04 -4.65 -20.19
N ALA A 53 14.31 -4.95 -19.11
CA ALA A 53 12.85 -5.05 -19.13
C ALA A 53 12.16 -3.72 -19.47
N LYS A 54 12.66 -2.58 -18.95
CA LYS A 54 12.11 -1.26 -19.27
C LYS A 54 12.24 -0.93 -20.76
N GLU A 55 13.41 -1.19 -21.35
CA GLU A 55 13.62 -0.96 -22.78
C GLU A 55 12.76 -1.90 -23.64
N VAL A 56 12.64 -3.17 -23.26
CA VAL A 56 11.75 -4.11 -23.96
C VAL A 56 10.30 -3.64 -23.89
N LEU A 57 9.81 -3.26 -22.71
CA LEU A 57 8.43 -2.77 -22.56
C LEU A 57 8.15 -1.52 -23.39
N ASP A 58 9.12 -0.62 -23.54
CA ASP A 58 8.99 0.55 -24.40
C ASP A 58 8.84 0.17 -25.88
N PHE A 59 9.61 -0.82 -26.38
CA PHE A 59 9.44 -1.35 -27.74
C PHE A 59 8.04 -1.93 -27.98
N TRP A 60 7.53 -2.69 -27.02
CA TRP A 60 6.20 -3.31 -27.15
C TRP A 60 5.06 -2.30 -26.98
N THR A 61 5.26 -1.26 -26.16
CA THR A 61 4.32 -0.13 -26.02
C THR A 61 4.23 0.67 -27.32
N ARG A 62 5.36 0.88 -28.00
CA ARG A 62 5.40 1.49 -29.35
C ARG A 62 4.64 0.68 -30.39
N ALA A 63 4.66 -0.64 -30.28
CA ALA A 63 3.90 -1.57 -31.13
C ALA A 63 2.40 -1.69 -30.76
N ARG A 64 1.93 -1.06 -29.67
CA ARG A 64 0.55 -1.12 -29.17
C ARG A 64 0.04 -2.53 -28.85
N ILE A 65 0.94 -3.45 -28.53
CA ILE A 65 0.59 -4.83 -28.20
C ILE A 65 0.46 -4.96 -26.67
N PRO A 66 -0.67 -5.50 -26.15
CA PRO A 66 -0.82 -5.76 -24.72
C PRO A 66 0.26 -6.74 -24.22
N THR A 67 0.96 -6.38 -23.14
CA THR A 67 2.06 -7.17 -22.57
C THR A 67 1.73 -7.77 -21.20
N ILE A 68 2.51 -8.77 -20.78
CA ILE A 68 2.53 -9.27 -19.39
C ILE A 68 3.17 -8.26 -18.43
N THR A 69 2.99 -8.48 -17.12
CA THR A 69 3.54 -7.60 -16.08
C THR A 69 5.07 -7.48 -16.14
N GLU A 70 5.61 -6.31 -15.79
CA GLU A 70 7.07 -6.06 -15.77
C GLU A 70 7.83 -7.11 -14.94
N THR A 71 7.30 -7.52 -13.79
CA THR A 71 7.88 -8.57 -12.95
C THR A 71 8.03 -9.90 -13.71
N SER A 72 7.07 -10.24 -14.57
CA SER A 72 7.11 -11.46 -15.39
C SER A 72 8.09 -11.33 -16.56
N VAL A 73 8.22 -10.13 -17.14
CA VAL A 73 9.26 -9.83 -18.14
C VAL A 73 10.64 -9.97 -17.52
N ARG A 74 10.88 -9.38 -16.34
CA ARG A 74 12.14 -9.53 -15.59
C ARG A 74 12.46 -11.00 -15.33
N ARG A 75 11.47 -11.80 -14.91
CA ARG A 75 11.64 -13.25 -14.70
C ARG A 75 12.05 -13.98 -15.98
N LYS A 76 11.46 -13.64 -17.13
CA LYS A 76 11.87 -14.21 -18.44
C LYS A 76 13.31 -13.84 -18.81
N ILE A 77 13.73 -12.61 -18.55
CA ILE A 77 15.11 -12.15 -18.79
C ILE A 77 16.11 -12.83 -17.84
N THR A 78 15.75 -12.98 -16.56
CA THR A 78 16.58 -13.72 -15.59
C THR A 78 16.69 -15.19 -15.96
N GLY A 79 15.58 -15.84 -16.37
CA GLY A 79 15.61 -17.23 -16.85
C GLY A 79 16.52 -17.41 -18.07
N LEU A 80 16.47 -16.49 -19.03
CA LEU A 80 17.39 -16.44 -20.17
C LEU A 80 18.87 -16.33 -19.76
N PHE A 81 19.16 -15.51 -18.75
CA PHE A 81 20.49 -15.37 -18.21
C PHE A 81 20.94 -16.64 -17.48
N ASP A 82 20.05 -17.30 -16.74
CA ASP A 82 20.35 -18.55 -16.03
C ASP A 82 20.62 -19.70 -17.00
N GLU A 83 19.84 -19.81 -18.10
CA GLU A 83 20.10 -20.73 -19.22
C GLU A 83 21.52 -20.51 -19.79
N TRP A 84 21.87 -19.27 -20.11
CA TRP A 84 23.22 -18.91 -20.58
C TRP A 84 24.30 -19.22 -19.53
N LYS A 85 24.04 -18.96 -18.25
CA LYS A 85 24.98 -19.17 -17.15
C LYS A 85 25.30 -20.65 -16.98
N ILE A 86 24.30 -21.53 -17.09
CA ILE A 86 24.49 -22.98 -17.07
C ILE A 86 25.38 -23.42 -18.23
N LEU A 87 25.10 -22.96 -19.45
CA LEU A 87 25.90 -23.27 -20.65
C LEU A 87 27.33 -22.72 -20.56
N SER A 88 27.51 -21.56 -19.92
CA SER A 88 28.84 -20.95 -19.77
C SER A 88 29.79 -21.78 -18.89
N LYS A 89 29.24 -22.58 -17.96
CA LYS A 89 30.03 -23.46 -17.08
C LYS A 89 30.55 -24.71 -17.79
N SER A 90 29.88 -25.16 -18.85
CA SER A 90 30.29 -26.32 -19.66
C SER A 90 31.21 -25.97 -20.83
N LYS A 91 31.72 -24.74 -20.90
CA LYS A 91 32.57 -24.22 -22.00
C LYS A 91 33.80 -25.09 -22.33
N ASN A 92 34.30 -25.86 -21.36
CA ASN A 92 35.51 -26.70 -21.48
C ASN A 92 35.23 -28.22 -21.51
N ASN A 93 33.97 -28.67 -21.46
CA ASN A 93 33.62 -30.10 -21.43
C ASN A 93 33.19 -30.60 -22.82
N SER A 94 34.03 -31.42 -23.45
CA SER A 94 33.90 -31.94 -24.82
C SER A 94 32.85 -33.06 -25.01
N GLY A 95 31.78 -33.06 -24.23
CA GLY A 95 30.69 -34.04 -24.38
C GLY A 95 29.74 -33.69 -25.54
N VAL A 96 29.08 -34.69 -26.13
CA VAL A 96 28.13 -34.53 -27.25
C VAL A 96 26.85 -33.76 -26.81
N THR A 97 26.34 -34.01 -25.61
CA THR A 97 25.10 -33.40 -25.08
C THR A 97 25.22 -31.88 -24.78
N PRO A 98 26.36 -31.37 -24.25
CA PRO A 98 26.63 -29.92 -24.17
C PRO A 98 26.66 -29.19 -25.52
N ALA A 99 27.09 -29.85 -26.61
CA ALA A 99 27.20 -29.22 -27.92
C ALA A 99 25.84 -29.00 -28.59
N GLU A 100 24.92 -29.96 -28.48
CA GLU A 100 23.55 -29.85 -29.02
C GLU A 100 22.72 -28.80 -28.27
N THR A 101 22.85 -28.72 -26.95
CA THR A 101 22.18 -27.69 -26.12
C THR A 101 22.73 -26.29 -26.39
N GLN A 102 24.04 -26.16 -26.61
CA GLN A 102 24.66 -24.91 -27.06
C GLN A 102 24.15 -24.47 -28.44
N LYS A 103 24.04 -25.41 -29.40
CA LYS A 103 23.52 -25.13 -30.74
C LYS A 103 22.05 -24.72 -30.69
N THR A 104 21.23 -25.42 -29.91
CA THR A 104 19.80 -25.10 -29.69
C THR A 104 19.64 -23.70 -29.08
N PHE A 105 20.48 -23.34 -28.11
CA PHE A 105 20.46 -22.01 -27.51
C PHE A 105 20.82 -20.92 -28.55
N GLN A 106 21.88 -21.12 -29.33
CA GLN A 106 22.28 -20.21 -30.41
C GLN A 106 21.19 -20.02 -31.48
N GLU A 107 20.51 -21.11 -31.86
CA GLU A 107 19.39 -21.06 -32.81
C GLU A 107 18.17 -20.32 -32.25
N SER A 108 18.00 -20.25 -30.92
CA SER A 108 16.92 -19.51 -30.27
C SER A 108 17.20 -18.01 -30.08
N LEU A 109 18.46 -17.56 -30.16
CA LEU A 109 18.81 -16.16 -29.94
C LEU A 109 18.13 -15.17 -30.91
N PRO A 110 17.96 -15.49 -32.21
CA PRO A 110 17.26 -14.63 -33.15
C PRO A 110 15.74 -14.58 -32.93
N ASP A 111 15.17 -15.48 -32.12
CA ASP A 111 13.74 -15.58 -31.89
C ASP A 111 13.22 -14.44 -31.00
N LEU A 112 11.93 -14.16 -31.13
CA LEU A 112 11.23 -13.11 -30.37
C LEU A 112 11.27 -13.43 -28.87
N LEU A 113 11.63 -12.43 -28.05
CA LEU A 113 11.29 -12.49 -26.63
C LEU A 113 9.80 -12.16 -26.46
N ASP A 114 8.95 -13.17 -26.62
CA ASP A 114 7.50 -12.95 -26.57
C ASP A 114 7.04 -12.58 -25.16
N ILE A 115 6.56 -11.36 -25.00
CA ILE A 115 5.98 -10.83 -23.76
C ILE A 115 4.53 -10.40 -23.94
N ALA A 116 3.86 -10.83 -25.01
CA ALA A 116 2.44 -10.56 -25.21
C ALA A 116 1.60 -11.15 -24.06
N HIS A 117 0.52 -10.45 -23.70
CA HIS A 117 -0.50 -10.98 -22.81
C HIS A 117 -1.13 -12.27 -23.41
N SER A 118 -1.61 -13.19 -22.58
CA SER A 118 -2.27 -14.43 -23.04
C SER A 118 -3.40 -14.15 -24.03
N ASP A 119 -4.17 -13.11 -23.72
CA ASP A 119 -5.31 -12.64 -24.51
C ASP A 119 -4.94 -11.51 -25.50
N ALA A 120 -3.66 -11.31 -25.84
CA ALA A 120 -3.25 -10.19 -26.69
C ALA A 120 -4.00 -10.15 -28.03
N LEU A 121 -4.19 -11.31 -28.69
CA LEU A 121 -4.89 -11.38 -29.99
C LEU A 121 -6.40 -11.09 -29.90
N THR A 122 -7.03 -11.29 -28.73
CA THR A 122 -8.46 -10.98 -28.52
C THR A 122 -8.64 -9.53 -28.07
N LEU A 123 -7.70 -8.99 -27.30
CA LEU A 123 -7.70 -7.60 -26.84
C LEU A 123 -7.39 -6.60 -27.97
N MET A 124 -6.55 -6.99 -28.94
CA MET A 124 -6.22 -6.15 -30.08
C MET A 124 -7.44 -6.03 -31.01
N THR A 125 -7.81 -4.80 -31.38
CA THR A 125 -8.94 -4.55 -32.28
C THR A 125 -8.49 -4.39 -33.74
N ILE A 126 -7.23 -3.99 -33.96
CA ILE A 126 -6.66 -3.70 -35.28
C ILE A 126 -6.11 -5.01 -35.88
N PRO A 127 -6.61 -5.47 -37.05
CA PRO A 127 -6.14 -6.71 -37.66
C PRO A 127 -4.67 -6.64 -38.10
N GLU A 128 -4.19 -5.48 -38.54
CA GLU A 128 -2.80 -5.26 -38.97
C GLU A 128 -1.81 -5.47 -37.81
N ASP A 129 -2.16 -5.03 -36.60
CA ASP A 129 -1.31 -5.25 -35.42
C ASP A 129 -1.28 -6.73 -35.01
N LYS A 130 -2.39 -7.48 -35.21
CA LYS A 130 -2.44 -8.94 -34.97
C LYS A 130 -1.54 -9.68 -35.95
N GLU A 131 -1.62 -9.32 -37.22
CA GLU A 131 -0.76 -9.87 -38.27
C GLU A 131 0.72 -9.53 -38.01
N PHE A 132 1.01 -8.33 -37.53
CA PHE A 132 2.37 -7.95 -37.14
C PHE A 132 2.90 -8.82 -35.98
N LEU A 133 2.12 -9.05 -34.91
CA LEU A 133 2.54 -9.92 -33.82
C LEU A 133 2.78 -11.37 -34.29
N LEU A 134 1.90 -11.90 -35.14
CA LEU A 134 2.06 -13.24 -35.71
C LEU A 134 3.31 -13.32 -36.59
N ALA A 135 3.54 -12.32 -37.44
CA ALA A 135 4.73 -12.21 -38.29
C ALA A 135 6.04 -12.10 -37.50
N GLN A 136 6.01 -11.49 -36.29
CA GLN A 136 7.15 -11.45 -35.37
C GLN A 136 7.35 -12.76 -34.60
N ARG A 137 6.35 -13.65 -34.51
CA ARG A 137 6.47 -14.99 -33.88
C ARG A 137 7.01 -16.05 -34.83
N GLU A 138 6.90 -15.84 -36.14
CA GLU A 138 7.46 -16.72 -37.17
C GLU A 138 9.02 -16.70 -37.18
N LYS A 139 9.65 -17.83 -37.53
CA LYS A 139 11.11 -17.89 -37.73
C LYS A 139 11.51 -16.89 -38.82
N GLY A 140 12.48 -16.03 -38.51
CA GLY A 140 12.92 -14.93 -39.39
C GLY A 140 12.28 -13.56 -39.11
N ARG A 141 11.26 -13.50 -38.23
CA ARG A 141 10.60 -12.27 -37.74
C ARG A 141 10.29 -11.28 -38.86
N ARG A 142 9.37 -11.63 -39.76
CA ARG A 142 9.04 -10.80 -40.94
C ARG A 142 8.28 -9.54 -40.52
N GLY A 143 8.49 -8.45 -41.25
CA GLY A 143 7.90 -7.13 -40.94
C GLY A 143 8.73 -6.28 -39.98
N SER A 144 8.49 -4.97 -39.99
CA SER A 144 9.10 -3.95 -39.12
C SER A 144 8.11 -2.83 -38.82
N MET A 145 8.28 -2.16 -37.68
CA MET A 145 7.52 -1.00 -37.26
C MET A 145 7.94 0.22 -38.11
N ALA A 146 7.19 0.54 -39.17
CA ALA A 146 7.36 1.79 -39.90
C ALA A 146 6.61 2.92 -39.19
N GLY A 147 7.27 4.05 -38.97
CA GLY A 147 6.67 5.18 -38.25
C GLY A 147 5.69 5.95 -39.13
N LEU A 148 4.41 5.93 -38.76
CA LEU A 148 3.45 7.04 -38.81
C LEU A 148 2.05 6.51 -38.45
N ASP A 149 1.57 6.75 -37.22
CA ASP A 149 0.12 6.68 -36.98
C ASP A 149 -0.34 7.46 -35.76
N LYS A 150 -0.47 8.78 -35.92
CA LYS A 150 -0.84 9.73 -34.85
C LYS A 150 -2.36 9.84 -34.65
N LYS A 151 -3.18 9.37 -35.60
CA LYS A 151 -4.64 9.62 -35.61
C LYS A 151 -5.49 8.59 -34.84
N LEU A 152 -5.04 7.36 -34.62
CA LEU A 152 -5.86 6.32 -33.97
C LEU A 152 -5.75 6.25 -32.43
N LYS A 153 -4.78 6.93 -31.81
CA LYS A 153 -4.57 6.92 -30.35
C LYS A 153 -5.76 7.52 -29.58
N GLU A 154 -6.51 8.42 -30.21
CA GLU A 154 -7.63 9.13 -29.58
C GLU A 154 -8.95 8.35 -29.62
N SER A 155 -9.14 7.44 -30.57
CA SER A 155 -10.40 6.68 -30.70
C SER A 155 -10.45 5.48 -29.73
N VAL A 156 -9.32 4.80 -29.51
CA VAL A 156 -9.22 3.64 -28.60
C VAL A 156 -9.29 4.08 -27.14
N CYS A 157 -8.60 5.16 -26.76
CA CYS A 157 -8.66 5.74 -25.41
C CYS A 157 -10.09 6.17 -25.02
N ARG A 158 -10.89 6.64 -25.98
CA ARG A 158 -12.32 6.93 -25.76
C ARG A 158 -13.15 5.66 -25.52
N ARG A 159 -12.83 4.55 -26.19
CA ARG A 159 -13.57 3.28 -26.08
C ARG A 159 -13.27 2.54 -24.77
N GLU A 160 -12.01 2.51 -24.33
CA GLU A 160 -11.60 1.95 -23.04
C GLU A 160 -12.14 2.75 -21.85
N SER A 161 -12.19 4.08 -21.97
CA SER A 161 -12.83 4.97 -20.98
C SER A 161 -14.36 4.76 -20.87
N SER A 162 -14.98 4.21 -21.91
CA SER A 162 -16.43 3.95 -21.95
C SER A 162 -16.76 2.58 -21.34
N LEU A 163 -15.94 1.57 -21.60
CA LEU A 163 -16.07 0.22 -21.02
C LEU A 163 -15.77 0.20 -19.51
N SER A 164 -14.81 1.00 -19.05
CA SER A 164 -14.49 1.14 -17.62
C SER A 164 -15.59 1.86 -16.83
N ARG A 165 -16.32 2.80 -17.45
CA ARG A 165 -17.49 3.45 -16.83
C ARG A 165 -18.70 2.53 -16.68
N SER A 166 -18.91 1.61 -17.62
CA SER A 166 -20.02 0.66 -17.56
C SER A 166 -19.86 -0.36 -16.42
N ARG A 167 -18.62 -0.66 -16.00
CA ARG A 167 -18.34 -1.61 -14.91
C ARG A 167 -18.47 -1.05 -13.48
N GLN A 168 -18.68 0.26 -13.32
CA GLN A 168 -18.75 0.94 -12.02
C GLN A 168 -20.15 1.40 -11.60
N GLN A 169 -21.19 1.11 -12.38
CA GLN A 169 -22.57 1.41 -12.01
C GLN A 169 -23.39 0.13 -11.89
N THR A 170 -23.42 -0.43 -10.67
CA THR A 170 -24.53 -1.29 -10.21
C THR A 170 -25.01 -0.74 -8.87
N PRO A 171 -26.25 -0.24 -8.80
CA PRO A 171 -27.03 -0.24 -7.57
C PRO A 171 -28.04 -1.39 -7.62
N LYS A 172 -28.21 -2.06 -6.47
CA LYS A 172 -29.29 -3.01 -6.21
C LYS A 172 -30.62 -2.26 -6.04
N GLY A 173 -31.67 -2.79 -6.68
CA GLY A 173 -33.08 -2.69 -6.27
C GLY A 173 -33.83 -1.40 -6.58
N GLU A 174 -34.68 -1.40 -7.62
CA GLU A 174 -36.16 -1.29 -7.56
C GLU A 174 -36.75 -0.78 -8.89
N GLU A 175 -37.86 -1.42 -9.23
CA GLU A 175 -38.85 -1.31 -10.32
C GLU A 175 -38.61 -0.62 -11.68
N MET A 176 -39.10 -1.39 -12.66
CA MET A 176 -39.21 -1.23 -14.10
C MET A 176 -40.25 -0.18 -14.50
N VAL A 177 -39.87 0.79 -15.33
CA VAL A 177 -40.77 1.38 -16.35
C VAL A 177 -39.96 1.75 -17.59
N GLU A 178 -40.27 1.08 -18.69
CA GLU A 178 -39.83 1.40 -20.06
C GLU A 178 -40.34 2.77 -20.50
N LEU A 179 -39.52 3.53 -21.22
CA LEU A 179 -40.00 4.20 -22.42
C LEU A 179 -38.85 4.50 -23.38
N GLU A 180 -39.00 3.97 -24.59
CA GLU A 180 -38.09 4.12 -25.72
C GLU A 180 -37.98 5.58 -26.20
N SER A 181 -36.82 5.93 -26.77
CA SER A 181 -36.78 6.30 -28.18
C SER A 181 -35.36 6.40 -28.72
N SER A 182 -35.19 5.69 -29.81
CA SER A 182 -34.07 5.62 -30.72
C SER A 182 -33.79 6.97 -31.39
N SER A 183 -32.53 7.21 -31.76
CA SER A 183 -32.12 7.24 -33.17
C SER A 183 -30.66 7.68 -33.34
N SER A 184 -30.03 6.93 -34.23
CA SER A 184 -28.72 7.03 -34.86
C SER A 184 -28.42 8.41 -35.48
N GLU A 185 -27.14 8.78 -35.56
CA GLU A 185 -26.41 8.66 -36.83
C GLU A 185 -24.94 9.15 -36.76
N SER A 186 -24.22 8.61 -37.73
CA SER A 186 -22.80 8.66 -38.08
C SER A 186 -22.20 10.03 -38.38
N SER A 187 -20.89 10.16 -38.19
CA SER A 187 -20.08 11.15 -38.91
C SER A 187 -18.67 10.63 -39.21
N SER A 188 -18.35 10.52 -40.50
CA SER A 188 -16.98 10.40 -41.00
C SER A 188 -16.31 11.79 -41.12
N PRO A 189 -14.97 11.89 -41.10
CA PRO A 189 -14.26 13.15 -40.94
C PRO A 189 -13.61 13.64 -42.25
N ALA A 190 -13.64 14.95 -42.50
CA ALA A 190 -12.82 15.59 -43.53
C ALA A 190 -11.90 16.66 -42.90
N ASN A 191 -10.59 16.45 -43.10
CA ASN A 191 -9.50 17.38 -42.85
C ASN A 191 -9.60 18.59 -43.81
N ALA A 192 -9.08 19.74 -43.39
CA ALA A 192 -8.53 20.72 -44.33
C ALA A 192 -7.27 21.38 -43.74
N ALA A 193 -6.17 21.25 -44.47
CA ALA A 193 -4.95 22.02 -44.30
C ALA A 193 -4.85 23.02 -45.46
N ASN A 194 -4.40 24.23 -45.11
CA ASN A 194 -3.48 25.09 -45.85
C ASN A 194 -3.88 25.85 -47.13
N THR A 195 -3.39 27.11 -47.10
CA THR A 195 -2.79 27.90 -48.19
C THR A 195 -3.70 28.75 -49.07
N SER A 196 -3.41 30.04 -48.98
CA SER A 196 -3.81 31.16 -49.83
C SER A 196 -3.25 31.03 -51.26
N THR A 197 -4.12 31.12 -52.27
CA THR A 197 -3.74 31.59 -53.61
C THR A 197 -4.95 32.27 -54.25
N SER A 198 -4.69 33.43 -54.88
CA SER A 198 -5.63 34.36 -55.51
C SER A 198 -6.08 33.92 -56.91
N SER A 199 -7.35 34.13 -57.28
CA SER A 199 -7.78 34.90 -58.48
C SER A 199 -9.28 34.74 -58.80
N SER A 200 -9.91 35.89 -59.07
CA SER A 200 -11.04 36.20 -59.98
C SER A 200 -12.34 35.37 -60.05
N ASP A 201 -13.41 36.05 -59.60
CA ASP A 201 -14.61 36.47 -60.38
C ASP A 201 -15.93 35.65 -60.32
N ALA A 202 -17.00 36.45 -60.27
CA ALA A 202 -18.43 36.23 -60.56
C ALA A 202 -19.32 35.31 -59.67
N GLY A 203 -19.97 35.94 -58.68
CA GLY A 203 -21.44 35.99 -58.51
C GLY A 203 -22.21 34.74 -58.04
N VAL A 204 -22.64 34.73 -56.77
CA VAL A 204 -24.05 34.62 -56.27
C VAL A 204 -24.02 34.69 -54.74
N ALA A 205 -24.86 35.55 -54.16
CA ALA A 205 -24.89 35.85 -52.73
C ALA A 205 -25.29 34.64 -51.87
N SER A 206 -24.45 34.28 -50.90
CA SER A 206 -24.76 33.39 -49.78
C SER A 206 -24.98 34.21 -48.50
N PRO A 207 -25.81 33.77 -47.53
CA PRO A 207 -26.00 34.49 -46.27
C PRO A 207 -24.67 34.56 -45.51
N PRO A 208 -24.42 35.61 -44.69
CA PRO A 208 -23.15 35.75 -44.01
C PRO A 208 -22.97 34.56 -43.07
N LYS A 209 -21.87 33.81 -43.24
CA LYS A 209 -21.40 32.84 -42.25
C LYS A 209 -21.20 33.59 -40.93
N ARG A 210 -22.10 33.42 -39.96
CA ARG A 210 -21.89 33.91 -38.59
C ARG A 210 -20.57 33.32 -38.09
N LEU A 211 -19.53 34.13 -37.96
CA LEU A 211 -18.37 33.79 -37.16
C LEU A 211 -18.91 33.40 -35.77
N ARG A 212 -18.54 32.22 -35.26
CA ARG A 212 -18.83 31.86 -33.88
C ARG A 212 -18.02 32.78 -32.97
N THR A 213 -18.59 33.93 -32.64
CA THR A 213 -18.03 34.85 -31.65
C THR A 213 -18.05 34.11 -30.32
N ARG A 214 -16.88 33.88 -29.72
CA ARG A 214 -16.79 33.27 -28.39
C ARG A 214 -17.52 34.20 -27.42
N GLY A 215 -18.44 33.66 -26.62
CA GLY A 215 -19.07 34.41 -25.54
C GLY A 215 -18.03 35.10 -24.66
N THR A 216 -18.29 36.36 -24.30
CA THR A 216 -17.36 37.23 -23.56
C THR A 216 -17.78 37.40 -22.10
N LYS A 217 -19.03 37.06 -21.74
CA LYS A 217 -19.56 37.25 -20.38
C LYS A 217 -19.13 36.10 -19.47
N SER A 218 -18.35 36.43 -18.44
CA SER A 218 -17.92 35.47 -17.42
C SER A 218 -19.05 35.18 -16.43
N VAL A 219 -19.48 33.92 -16.32
CA VAL A 219 -20.51 33.47 -15.36
C VAL A 219 -19.91 32.62 -14.24
N LEU A 220 -18.63 32.24 -14.37
CA LEU A 220 -17.93 31.36 -13.43
C LEU A 220 -17.44 32.14 -12.21
N SER A 221 -18.37 32.55 -11.35
CA SER A 221 -18.06 33.16 -10.05
C SER A 221 -17.48 32.13 -9.07
N PRO A 222 -16.72 32.56 -8.03
CA PRO A 222 -16.24 31.68 -6.97
C PRO A 222 -17.36 30.90 -6.28
N ASP A 223 -18.53 31.51 -6.08
CA ASP A 223 -19.68 30.87 -5.43
C ASP A 223 -20.28 29.76 -6.28
N LEU A 224 -20.46 30.01 -7.59
CA LEU A 224 -20.94 28.99 -8.52
C LEU A 224 -19.95 27.82 -8.61
N VAL A 225 -18.66 28.13 -8.73
CA VAL A 225 -17.59 27.12 -8.80
C VAL A 225 -17.48 26.33 -7.50
N GLY A 226 -17.63 26.99 -6.34
CA GLY A 226 -17.67 26.38 -5.02
C GLY A 226 -18.86 25.42 -4.86
N ALA A 227 -20.07 25.84 -5.27
CA ALA A 227 -21.26 25.00 -5.26
C ALA A 227 -21.12 23.76 -6.16
N LEU A 228 -20.56 23.93 -7.36
CA LEU A 228 -20.27 22.82 -8.27
C LEU A 228 -19.27 21.82 -7.66
N ASN A 229 -18.26 22.28 -6.92
CA ASN A 229 -17.29 21.39 -6.27
C ASN A 229 -17.92 20.58 -5.13
N ARG A 230 -18.75 21.21 -4.28
CA ARG A 230 -19.41 20.52 -3.16
C ARG A 230 -20.40 19.45 -3.62
N THR A 231 -21.05 19.67 -4.76
CA THR A 231 -22.04 18.75 -5.34
C THR A 231 -21.43 17.64 -6.21
N GLY A 232 -20.11 17.63 -6.42
CA GLY A 232 -19.43 16.57 -7.18
C GLY A 232 -19.78 16.51 -8.68
N VAL A 233 -20.44 17.54 -9.22
CA VAL A 233 -20.94 17.58 -10.61
C VAL A 233 -19.77 17.58 -11.60
N SER A 234 -19.80 16.75 -12.65
CA SER A 234 -18.74 16.76 -13.68
C SER A 234 -18.72 18.06 -14.49
N SER A 235 -17.58 18.48 -15.05
CA SER A 235 -17.53 19.72 -15.85
C SER A 235 -18.49 19.73 -17.05
N ARG A 236 -18.83 18.55 -17.59
CA ARG A 236 -19.83 18.41 -18.67
C ARG A 236 -21.26 18.58 -18.18
N GLN A 237 -21.59 18.02 -17.01
CA GLN A 237 -22.90 18.24 -16.38
C GLN A 237 -23.05 19.68 -15.92
N ALA A 238 -22.00 20.27 -15.34
CA ALA A 238 -21.98 21.68 -14.95
C ALA A 238 -22.26 22.59 -16.15
N LEU A 239 -21.66 22.30 -17.31
CA LEU A 239 -21.97 23.03 -18.55
C LEU A 239 -23.47 22.96 -18.90
N ARG A 240 -24.06 21.75 -18.87
CA ARG A 240 -25.48 21.56 -19.19
C ARG A 240 -26.39 22.32 -18.23
N ILE A 241 -26.11 22.23 -16.93
CA ILE A 241 -26.87 22.91 -15.88
C ILE A 241 -26.79 24.42 -16.10
N VAL A 242 -25.59 24.98 -16.18
CA VAL A 242 -25.42 26.43 -16.30
C VAL A 242 -25.99 26.96 -17.62
N ALA A 243 -25.86 26.23 -18.73
CA ALA A 243 -26.45 26.61 -20.00
C ALA A 243 -28.00 26.59 -19.95
N ALA A 244 -28.59 25.54 -19.39
CA ALA A 244 -30.04 25.42 -19.26
C ALA A 244 -30.62 26.50 -18.33
N THR A 245 -29.94 26.78 -17.22
CA THR A 245 -30.30 27.87 -16.30
C THR A 245 -30.21 29.24 -16.98
N ALA A 246 -29.14 29.49 -17.75
CA ALA A 246 -28.99 30.73 -18.50
C ALA A 246 -30.14 30.95 -19.51
N SER A 247 -30.49 29.92 -20.29
CA SER A 247 -31.64 29.99 -21.21
C SER A 247 -32.96 30.24 -20.48
N SER A 248 -33.17 29.59 -19.34
CA SER A 248 -34.39 29.75 -18.54
C SER A 248 -34.54 31.17 -17.95
N LEU A 249 -33.42 31.84 -17.68
CA LEU A 249 -33.37 33.22 -17.19
C LEU A 249 -33.36 34.27 -18.32
N GLY A 250 -33.52 33.85 -19.58
CA GLY A 250 -33.56 34.75 -20.74
C GLY A 250 -32.20 35.22 -21.24
N HIS A 251 -31.10 34.58 -20.84
CA HIS A 251 -29.76 34.83 -21.36
C HIS A 251 -29.40 33.85 -22.49
N ASP A 252 -28.75 34.34 -23.56
CA ASP A 252 -28.21 33.47 -24.61
C ASP A 252 -26.93 32.76 -24.12
N PRO A 253 -26.90 31.41 -24.04
CA PRO A 253 -25.72 30.66 -23.64
C PRO A 253 -24.49 30.88 -24.53
N GLN A 254 -24.67 31.31 -25.79
CA GLN A 254 -23.56 31.60 -26.70
C GLN A 254 -22.80 32.87 -26.31
N GLU A 255 -23.42 33.80 -25.57
CA GLU A 255 -22.77 35.01 -25.07
C GLU A 255 -21.89 34.75 -23.83
N LEU A 256 -22.03 33.58 -23.22
CA LEU A 256 -21.36 33.21 -21.98
C LEU A 256 -20.07 32.43 -22.24
N VAL A 257 -19.07 32.59 -21.37
CA VAL A 257 -17.84 31.78 -21.37
C VAL A 257 -18.14 30.38 -20.82
N LEU A 258 -18.88 29.58 -21.58
CA LEU A 258 -19.37 28.26 -21.19
C LEU A 258 -18.79 27.17 -22.10
N ASN A 259 -17.67 26.61 -21.67
CA ASN A 259 -17.16 25.37 -22.24
C ASN A 259 -16.58 24.47 -21.12
N PRO A 260 -16.49 23.15 -21.32
CA PRO A 260 -16.05 22.22 -20.28
C PRO A 260 -14.65 22.52 -19.75
N GLU A 261 -13.77 23.05 -20.61
CA GLU A 261 -12.38 23.38 -20.27
C GLU A 261 -12.29 24.66 -19.43
N SER A 262 -13.05 25.70 -19.75
CA SER A 262 -13.16 26.92 -18.94
C SER A 262 -13.71 26.62 -17.55
N ILE A 263 -14.71 25.73 -17.44
CA ILE A 263 -15.20 25.26 -16.13
C ILE A 263 -14.11 24.49 -15.39
N ARG A 264 -13.34 23.64 -16.08
CA ARG A 264 -12.22 22.90 -15.49
C ARG A 264 -11.13 23.85 -14.97
N GLN A 265 -10.74 24.85 -15.76
CA GLN A 265 -9.74 25.85 -15.39
C GLN A 265 -10.21 26.73 -14.23
N ALA A 266 -11.46 27.21 -14.26
CA ALA A 266 -12.04 28.00 -13.17
C ALA A 266 -12.07 27.20 -11.85
N ARG A 267 -12.43 25.91 -11.91
CA ARG A 267 -12.36 24.99 -10.76
C ARG A 267 -10.94 24.78 -10.26
N ALA A 268 -9.97 24.61 -11.16
CA ALA A 268 -8.56 24.47 -10.79
C ALA A 268 -8.04 25.74 -10.09
N LYS A 269 -8.37 26.92 -10.63
CA LYS A 269 -8.03 28.22 -10.03
C LYS A 269 -8.67 28.38 -8.65
N TYR A 270 -9.98 28.11 -8.54
CA TYR A 270 -10.70 28.17 -7.26
C TYR A 270 -10.09 27.25 -6.21
N ARG A 271 -9.76 26.00 -6.55
CA ARG A 271 -9.10 25.06 -5.62
C ARG A 271 -7.72 25.55 -5.19
N SER A 272 -6.96 26.16 -6.10
CA SER A 272 -5.65 26.75 -5.78
C SER A 272 -5.78 27.91 -4.79
N THR A 273 -6.71 28.84 -5.05
CA THR A 273 -7.01 29.95 -4.14
C THR A 273 -7.48 29.44 -2.78
N LEU A 274 -8.48 28.55 -2.76
CA LEU A 274 -8.99 27.98 -1.52
C LEU A 274 -7.90 27.24 -0.72
N ALA A 275 -7.02 26.49 -1.38
CA ALA A 275 -5.91 25.82 -0.71
C ALA A 275 -4.93 26.82 -0.07
N LYS A 276 -4.66 27.93 -0.76
CA LYS A 276 -3.83 29.03 -0.23
C LYS A 276 -4.49 29.68 0.99
N ASP A 277 -5.77 30.05 0.88
CA ASP A 277 -6.53 30.68 1.97
C ASP A 277 -6.58 29.78 3.22
N ILE A 278 -6.86 28.48 3.02
CA ILE A 278 -6.85 27.46 4.08
C ILE A 278 -5.49 27.43 4.79
N LYS A 279 -4.40 27.51 4.03
CA LYS A 279 -3.05 27.40 4.54
C LYS A 279 -2.62 28.66 5.30
N GLU A 280 -2.95 29.83 4.78
CA GLU A 280 -2.69 31.11 5.45
C GLU A 280 -3.51 31.28 6.74
N THR A 281 -4.71 30.69 6.78
CA THR A 281 -5.59 30.73 7.97
C THR A 281 -5.26 29.64 9.00
N PHE A 282 -4.46 28.64 8.64
CA PHE A 282 -4.15 27.51 9.52
C PHE A 282 -3.09 27.88 10.55
N SER A 283 -3.53 28.37 11.71
CA SER A 283 -2.69 28.68 12.87
C SER A 283 -3.25 28.02 14.13
N PRO A 284 -2.94 26.74 14.37
CA PRO A 284 -3.40 26.05 15.57
C PRO A 284 -2.64 26.54 16.80
N LEU A 285 -3.37 26.88 17.87
CA LEU A 285 -2.82 27.26 19.17
C LEU A 285 -2.65 26.06 20.13
N THR A 286 -3.04 24.87 19.67
CA THR A 286 -3.02 23.64 20.47
C THR A 286 -1.82 22.77 20.09
N PRO A 287 -1.29 21.95 21.02
CA PRO A 287 -0.28 20.96 20.70
C PRO A 287 -0.79 20.03 19.59
N LEU A 288 0.06 19.79 18.59
CA LEU A 288 -0.25 18.94 17.45
C LEU A 288 0.50 17.60 17.55
N THR A 289 -0.16 16.55 17.11
CA THR A 289 0.44 15.24 16.81
C THR A 289 0.49 15.06 15.30
N VAL A 290 1.68 14.75 14.79
CA VAL A 290 1.88 14.42 13.37
C VAL A 290 1.67 12.92 13.19
N HIS A 291 0.80 12.55 12.25
CA HIS A 291 0.53 11.19 11.85
C HIS A 291 0.95 11.01 10.40
N TRP A 292 1.57 9.89 10.09
CA TRP A 292 1.85 9.53 8.70
C TRP A 292 1.65 8.04 8.47
N ASP A 293 1.13 7.71 7.28
CA ASP A 293 1.00 6.33 6.85
C ASP A 293 1.21 6.20 5.34
N GLY A 294 1.92 5.13 4.97
CA GLY A 294 2.34 4.86 3.59
C GLY A 294 1.37 3.91 2.89
N LYS A 295 1.02 4.21 1.64
CA LYS A 295 0.25 3.29 0.80
C LYS A 295 0.68 3.32 -0.65
N ILE A 296 0.84 2.14 -1.23
CA ILE A 296 1.11 1.98 -2.66
C ILE A 296 -0.20 2.16 -3.44
N LEU A 297 -0.34 3.28 -4.13
CA LEU A 297 -1.53 3.64 -4.93
C LEU A 297 -1.25 3.56 -6.44
N PRO A 298 -2.25 3.19 -7.25
CA PRO A 298 -2.14 3.25 -8.71
C PRO A 298 -2.07 4.70 -9.19
N GLN A 299 -1.38 4.91 -10.30
CA GLN A 299 -1.25 6.19 -11.00
C GLN A 299 -2.01 6.15 -12.33
N ASP A 300 -2.26 7.32 -12.92
CA ASP A 300 -2.99 7.45 -14.19
C ASP A 300 -2.25 6.81 -15.37
N ASP A 301 -0.93 6.62 -15.27
CA ASP A 301 -0.09 5.94 -16.26
C ASP A 301 -0.06 4.40 -16.07
N GLY A 302 -0.82 3.87 -15.11
CA GLY A 302 -0.87 2.44 -14.77
C GLY A 302 0.26 1.97 -13.85
N THR A 303 1.24 2.83 -13.53
CA THR A 303 2.29 2.50 -12.55
C THR A 303 1.73 2.56 -11.12
N ARG A 304 2.46 1.95 -10.18
CA ARG A 304 2.15 2.06 -8.75
C ARG A 304 3.20 2.92 -8.09
N ALA A 305 2.76 3.88 -7.29
CA ALA A 305 3.66 4.71 -6.51
C ALA A 305 3.29 4.67 -5.05
N GLU A 306 4.32 4.70 -4.22
CA GLU A 306 4.15 4.90 -2.80
C GLU A 306 3.77 6.35 -2.53
N ARG A 307 2.70 6.52 -1.76
CA ARG A 307 2.25 7.82 -1.29
C ARG A 307 2.18 7.80 0.22
N LEU A 308 2.61 8.88 0.83
CA LEU A 308 2.59 9.03 2.27
C LEU A 308 1.49 10.03 2.63
N ALA A 309 0.44 9.60 3.32
CA ALA A 309 -0.53 10.53 3.88
C ALA A 309 0.07 11.16 5.13
N ILE A 310 0.04 12.48 5.24
CA ILE A 310 0.57 13.23 6.38
C ILE A 310 -0.57 14.09 6.95
N LEU A 311 -0.91 13.84 8.21
CA LEU A 311 -2.01 14.46 8.93
C LEU A 311 -1.48 15.07 10.23
N VAL A 312 -2.05 16.20 10.65
CA VAL A 312 -1.89 16.69 12.02
C VAL A 312 -3.23 16.67 12.75
N THR A 313 -3.18 16.29 14.02
CA THR A 313 -4.35 16.35 14.91
C THR A 313 -3.99 17.08 16.19
N GLY A 314 -4.94 17.81 16.75
CA GLY A 314 -4.87 18.42 18.07
C GLY A 314 -6.27 18.56 18.63
N GLU A 315 -6.41 19.20 19.79
CA GLU A 315 -7.72 19.48 20.37
C GLU A 315 -8.56 20.32 19.39
N GLY A 316 -9.67 19.76 18.90
CA GLY A 316 -10.56 20.39 17.92
C GLY A 316 -9.96 20.59 16.53
N VAL A 317 -8.75 20.08 16.26
CA VAL A 317 -8.01 20.29 15.01
C VAL A 317 -7.73 18.94 14.35
N GLU A 318 -8.16 18.77 13.11
CA GLU A 318 -7.78 17.64 12.25
C GLU A 318 -7.47 18.20 10.86
N LYS A 319 -6.24 17.98 10.37
CA LYS A 319 -5.82 18.56 9.10
C LYS A 319 -4.88 17.65 8.31
N LEU A 320 -5.30 17.28 7.09
CA LEU A 320 -4.43 16.63 6.12
C LEU A 320 -3.48 17.66 5.52
N LEU A 321 -2.19 17.50 5.78
CA LEU A 321 -1.14 18.37 5.25
C LEU A 321 -0.82 18.02 3.80
N GLY A 322 -0.79 16.73 3.47
CA GLY A 322 -0.48 16.31 2.11
C GLY A 322 -0.51 14.80 1.92
N VAL A 323 -0.43 14.41 0.64
CA VAL A 323 -0.25 13.02 0.21
C VAL A 323 0.90 12.93 -0.82
N PRO A 324 2.14 13.33 -0.44
CA PRO A 324 3.29 13.33 -1.34
C PRO A 324 3.55 11.95 -1.94
N LYS A 325 4.03 11.95 -3.20
CA LYS A 325 4.56 10.76 -3.87
C LYS A 325 6.01 10.59 -3.40
N LEU A 326 6.34 9.42 -2.85
CA LEU A 326 7.71 9.11 -2.47
C LEU A 326 8.49 8.56 -3.68
N HIS A 327 9.77 8.93 -3.78
CA HIS A 327 10.69 8.37 -4.78
C HIS A 327 11.25 7.01 -4.35
N SER A 328 11.24 6.71 -3.05
CA SER A 328 11.63 5.43 -2.43
C SER A 328 10.83 5.20 -1.14
N GLY A 329 10.59 3.94 -0.79
CA GLY A 329 9.89 3.54 0.44
C GLY A 329 10.78 3.38 1.67
N ASN A 330 11.90 4.10 1.74
CA ASN A 330 12.78 4.07 2.90
C ASN A 330 12.38 5.12 3.94
N GLY A 331 12.83 4.93 5.18
CA GLY A 331 12.54 5.84 6.29
C GLY A 331 12.98 7.27 6.02
N ASP A 332 14.14 7.46 5.38
CA ASP A 332 14.67 8.79 5.06
C ASP A 332 13.75 9.58 4.13
N ALA A 333 13.28 8.99 3.01
CA ALA A 333 12.38 9.67 2.10
C ALA A 333 11.03 10.00 2.76
N ALA A 334 10.54 9.12 3.64
CA ALA A 334 9.34 9.40 4.42
C ALA A 334 9.56 10.56 5.40
N ALA A 335 10.69 10.58 6.12
CA ALA A 335 11.04 11.64 7.05
C ALA A 335 11.20 13.00 6.33
N THR A 336 11.88 13.03 5.19
CA THR A 336 12.00 14.24 4.36
C THR A 336 10.63 14.73 3.91
N ALA A 337 9.76 13.84 3.41
CA ALA A 337 8.42 14.23 2.98
C ALA A 337 7.54 14.77 4.12
N VAL A 338 7.67 14.20 5.33
CA VAL A 338 7.00 14.71 6.54
C VAL A 338 7.55 16.09 6.89
N PHE A 339 8.86 16.26 6.94
CA PHE A 339 9.48 17.54 7.28
C PHE A 339 9.10 18.64 6.29
N GLU A 340 9.19 18.38 4.98
CA GLU A 340 8.78 19.32 3.94
C GLU A 340 7.31 19.72 4.06
N ALA A 341 6.42 18.76 4.38
CA ALA A 341 5.01 19.07 4.62
C ALA A 341 4.80 19.95 5.86
N LEU A 342 5.53 19.70 6.96
CA LEU A 342 5.45 20.52 8.16
C LEU A 342 6.00 21.94 7.92
N GLU A 343 7.08 22.07 7.15
CA GLU A 343 7.67 23.34 6.76
C GLU A 343 6.73 24.16 5.88
N ASP A 344 6.17 23.50 4.87
CA ASP A 344 5.23 24.08 3.93
C ASP A 344 4.03 24.69 4.69
N TRP A 345 3.49 23.97 5.67
CA TRP A 345 2.38 24.41 6.51
C TRP A 345 2.79 25.29 7.71
N GLY A 346 4.08 25.52 7.94
CA GLY A 346 4.58 26.37 9.01
C GLY A 346 4.42 25.82 10.42
N VAL A 347 4.23 24.50 10.58
CA VAL A 347 4.00 23.82 11.87
C VAL A 347 5.22 23.05 12.37
N GLN A 348 6.42 23.47 11.96
CA GLN A 348 7.68 22.86 12.38
C GLN A 348 8.13 23.33 13.76
N GLU A 349 8.88 22.48 14.46
CA GLU A 349 9.41 22.68 15.80
C GLU A 349 10.07 24.06 16.01
N ARG A 350 10.96 24.47 15.09
CA ARG A 350 11.65 25.78 15.15
C ARG A 350 10.71 26.98 15.12
N LYS A 351 9.52 26.84 14.52
CA LYS A 351 8.47 27.89 14.52
C LYS A 351 7.59 27.82 15.76
N ILE A 352 7.44 26.63 16.37
CA ILE A 352 6.63 26.39 17.57
C ILE A 352 7.42 26.69 18.86
N GLY A 353 8.74 26.62 18.83
CA GLY A 353 9.62 26.91 19.97
C GLY A 353 9.54 25.89 21.11
N ARG A 354 9.15 24.65 20.82
CA ARG A 354 9.03 23.56 21.80
C ARG A 354 9.56 22.25 21.22
N PRO A 355 10.18 21.37 22.02
CA PRO A 355 10.70 20.09 21.56
C PRO A 355 9.59 19.14 21.08
N LEU A 356 9.86 18.36 20.02
CA LEU A 356 8.98 17.30 19.54
C LEU A 356 9.13 16.02 20.38
N VAL A 357 8.02 15.50 20.87
CA VAL A 357 7.99 14.18 21.53
C VAL A 357 7.81 13.10 20.47
N SER A 358 8.81 12.23 20.32
CA SER A 358 8.73 11.06 19.44
C SER A 358 8.06 9.90 20.14
N LEU A 359 6.96 9.39 19.56
CA LEU A 359 6.21 8.25 20.09
C LEU A 359 6.24 7.10 19.08
N ALA A 360 6.54 5.90 19.57
CA ALA A 360 6.37 4.69 18.78
C ALA A 360 4.87 4.35 18.65
N CYS A 361 4.47 3.85 17.48
CA CYS A 361 3.15 3.26 17.32
C CYS A 361 3.08 1.93 18.10
N ARG A 362 2.48 1.96 19.30
CA ARG A 362 2.40 0.79 20.19
C ARG A 362 1.56 -0.35 19.62
N HIS A 363 0.52 -0.01 18.85
CA HIS A 363 -0.20 -0.98 18.04
C HIS A 363 0.79 -1.73 17.14
N HIS A 364 1.56 -1.04 16.30
CA HIS A 364 2.52 -1.71 15.42
C HIS A 364 3.48 -2.65 16.18
N VAL A 365 4.01 -2.21 17.32
CA VAL A 365 4.88 -3.05 18.18
C VAL A 365 4.16 -4.34 18.61
N HIS A 366 2.92 -4.22 19.10
CA HIS A 366 2.15 -5.38 19.51
C HIS A 366 1.73 -6.28 18.33
N GLU A 367 1.51 -5.72 17.12
CA GLU A 367 1.23 -6.52 15.92
C GLU A 367 2.39 -7.48 15.62
N LEU A 368 3.63 -6.98 15.72
CA LEU A 368 4.84 -7.77 15.53
C LEU A 368 4.94 -8.88 16.57
N VAL A 369 4.64 -8.60 17.84
CA VAL A 369 4.66 -9.61 18.91
C VAL A 369 3.66 -10.73 18.63
N LEU A 370 2.44 -10.40 18.21
CA LEU A 370 1.42 -11.41 17.88
C LEU A 370 1.80 -12.22 16.64
N GLU A 371 2.37 -11.58 15.61
CA GLU A 371 2.87 -12.31 14.44
C GLU A 371 3.90 -13.37 14.82
N LYS A 372 4.79 -13.04 15.77
CA LYS A 372 5.84 -13.94 16.24
C LYS A 372 5.28 -15.06 17.11
N ALA A 373 4.28 -14.78 17.95
CA ALA A 373 3.51 -15.83 18.64
C ALA A 373 2.87 -16.81 17.64
N PHE A 374 2.18 -16.28 16.63
CA PHE A 374 1.53 -17.08 15.59
C PHE A 374 2.54 -17.95 14.84
N SER A 375 3.69 -17.36 14.48
CA SER A 375 4.77 -18.08 13.76
C SER A 375 5.43 -19.16 14.62
N ALA A 376 5.52 -18.97 15.95
CA ALA A 376 6.02 -19.98 16.86
C ALA A 376 5.09 -21.20 16.96
N CYS A 377 3.77 -20.99 16.78
CA CYS A 377 2.77 -22.05 16.82
C CYS A 377 2.56 -22.74 15.47
N LEU A 378 2.33 -21.98 14.39
CA LEU A 378 1.93 -22.50 13.07
C LEU A 378 3.06 -22.48 12.02
N GLY A 379 4.25 -21.99 12.37
CA GLY A 379 5.36 -21.82 11.45
C GLY A 379 5.28 -20.54 10.61
N SER A 380 6.39 -20.23 9.92
CA SER A 380 6.42 -19.14 8.95
C SER A 380 5.75 -19.57 7.65
N SER A 381 4.82 -18.76 7.15
CA SER A 381 4.32 -18.87 5.78
C SER A 381 5.07 -17.88 4.89
N SER A 382 5.32 -18.21 3.62
CA SER A 382 5.84 -17.30 2.59
C SER A 382 4.76 -16.89 1.57
N GLY A 383 3.57 -17.48 1.63
CA GLY A 383 2.44 -17.18 0.75
C GLY A 383 1.68 -15.89 1.13
N PRO A 384 0.90 -15.32 0.17
CA PRO A 384 0.07 -14.14 0.41
C PRO A 384 -1.15 -14.44 1.31
N GLU A 385 -1.59 -15.69 1.33
CA GLU A 385 -2.68 -16.21 2.15
C GLU A 385 -2.19 -17.29 3.11
N ILE A 386 -2.85 -17.40 4.26
CA ILE A 386 -2.61 -18.46 5.24
C ILE A 386 -3.55 -19.62 4.88
N THR A 387 -3.01 -20.72 4.34
CA THR A 387 -3.78 -21.83 3.75
C THR A 387 -4.87 -22.38 4.68
N ILE A 388 -4.57 -22.52 5.97
CA ILE A 388 -5.54 -22.98 6.97
C ILE A 388 -6.77 -22.06 7.07
N PHE A 389 -6.57 -20.74 6.92
CA PHE A 389 -7.65 -19.76 6.96
C PHE A 389 -8.45 -19.75 5.65
N SER A 390 -7.81 -19.96 4.50
CA SER A 390 -8.52 -20.12 3.23
C SER A 390 -9.44 -21.34 3.28
N ARG A 391 -8.95 -22.50 3.74
CA ARG A 391 -9.77 -23.71 3.93
C ARG A 391 -10.96 -23.47 4.86
N PHE A 392 -10.75 -22.80 5.99
CA PHE A 392 -11.82 -22.47 6.93
C PHE A 392 -12.86 -21.52 6.32
N LYS A 393 -12.41 -20.50 5.59
CA LYS A 393 -13.30 -19.54 4.92
C LYS A 393 -14.16 -20.22 3.87
N ASP A 394 -13.59 -21.10 3.06
CA ASP A 394 -14.33 -21.85 2.04
C ASP A 394 -15.34 -22.81 2.67
N TYR A 395 -15.00 -23.38 3.84
CA TYR A 395 -15.89 -24.27 4.59
C TYR A 395 -16.98 -23.54 5.40
N TRP A 396 -16.96 -22.21 5.50
CA TRP A 396 -17.82 -21.44 6.40
C TRP A 396 -19.33 -21.70 6.21
N SER A 397 -19.76 -21.92 4.96
CA SER A 397 -21.18 -22.16 4.64
C SER A 397 -21.74 -23.47 5.24
N TYR A 398 -20.88 -24.41 5.62
CA TYR A 398 -21.26 -25.70 6.21
C TYR A 398 -21.27 -25.68 7.75
N ILE A 399 -20.85 -24.58 8.38
CA ILE A 399 -20.76 -24.47 9.84
C ILE A 399 -22.10 -24.03 10.42
N ASN A 400 -22.60 -24.79 11.38
CA ASN A 400 -23.70 -24.35 12.22
C ASN A 400 -23.22 -23.33 13.26
N GLN A 401 -23.52 -22.05 13.00
CA GLN A 401 -23.11 -20.92 13.84
C GLN A 401 -23.76 -20.89 15.23
N SER A 402 -24.86 -21.64 15.45
CA SER A 402 -25.47 -21.73 16.79
C SER A 402 -24.77 -22.74 17.68
N ALA A 403 -24.04 -23.70 17.10
CA ALA A 403 -23.32 -24.75 17.82
C ALA A 403 -21.89 -24.28 18.18
N ILE A 404 -21.82 -23.20 18.96
CA ILE A 404 -20.57 -22.68 19.53
C ILE A 404 -20.15 -23.58 20.67
N ASN A 405 -18.90 -24.05 20.62
CA ASN A 405 -18.31 -24.87 21.66
C ASN A 405 -17.03 -24.18 22.16
N PRO A 406 -17.04 -23.51 23.32
CA PRO A 406 -15.82 -22.96 23.91
C PRO A 406 -14.92 -24.05 24.51
N PRO A 407 -13.60 -23.84 24.61
CA PRO A 407 -12.70 -24.70 25.36
C PRO A 407 -13.14 -24.92 26.81
N THR A 408 -13.02 -26.14 27.29
CA THR A 408 -13.23 -26.49 28.70
C THR A 408 -11.99 -26.15 29.53
N ASN A 409 -12.05 -26.36 30.86
CA ASN A 409 -10.88 -26.15 31.72
C ASN A 409 -9.72 -27.10 31.37
N GLU A 410 -10.02 -28.32 30.90
CA GLU A 410 -9.02 -29.31 30.51
C GLU A 410 -8.30 -28.92 29.21
N ASP A 411 -8.95 -28.13 28.36
CA ASP A 411 -8.41 -27.65 27.09
C ASP A 411 -7.47 -26.44 27.24
N LEU A 412 -7.38 -25.84 28.44
CA LEU A 412 -6.73 -24.55 28.68
C LEU A 412 -5.60 -24.65 29.72
N PRO A 413 -4.55 -23.80 29.60
CA PRO A 413 -3.51 -23.71 30.62
C PRO A 413 -4.06 -23.31 31.98
N GLU A 414 -3.54 -23.88 33.06
CA GLU A 414 -3.96 -23.59 34.44
C GLU A 414 -3.85 -22.08 34.78
N THR A 415 -2.82 -21.42 34.25
CA THR A 415 -2.62 -19.97 34.40
C THR A 415 -3.72 -19.15 33.74
N LEU A 416 -4.25 -19.61 32.60
CA LEU A 416 -5.37 -18.98 31.93
C LEU A 416 -6.69 -19.25 32.66
N VAL A 417 -6.90 -20.48 33.13
CA VAL A 417 -8.10 -20.84 33.90
C VAL A 417 -8.21 -19.99 35.16
N SER A 418 -7.11 -19.79 35.89
CA SER A 418 -7.10 -18.97 37.11
C SER A 418 -7.38 -17.48 36.88
N LYS A 419 -7.06 -16.94 35.69
CA LYS A 419 -7.29 -15.52 35.34
C LYS A 419 -8.58 -15.28 34.55
N ARG A 420 -9.33 -16.35 34.22
CA ARG A 420 -10.43 -16.31 33.25
C ARG A 420 -11.48 -15.26 33.56
N ASP A 421 -11.97 -15.22 34.79
CA ASP A 421 -13.08 -14.33 35.18
C ASP A 421 -12.65 -12.85 35.12
N ASP A 422 -11.43 -12.54 35.55
CA ASP A 422 -10.85 -11.20 35.45
C ASP A 422 -10.70 -10.76 33.99
N LEU A 423 -10.24 -11.66 33.11
CA LEU A 423 -10.12 -11.40 31.67
C LEU A 423 -11.50 -11.14 31.04
N ILE A 424 -12.51 -11.96 31.35
CA ILE A 424 -13.89 -11.77 30.87
C ILE A 424 -14.42 -10.42 31.35
N GLN A 425 -14.23 -10.08 32.63
CA GLN A 425 -14.69 -8.81 33.18
C GLN A 425 -13.98 -7.62 32.53
N GLY A 426 -12.67 -7.72 32.28
CA GLY A 426 -11.90 -6.72 31.54
C GLY A 426 -12.46 -6.49 30.13
N LEU A 427 -12.70 -7.56 29.38
CA LEU A 427 -13.26 -7.49 28.02
C LEU A 427 -14.70 -6.97 28.01
N LYS A 428 -15.53 -7.33 29.00
CA LYS A 428 -16.89 -6.79 29.12
C LYS A 428 -16.88 -5.30 29.42
N ARG A 429 -15.98 -4.81 30.28
CA ARG A 429 -15.79 -3.36 30.51
C ARG A 429 -15.36 -2.64 29.24
N LEU A 430 -14.45 -3.23 28.46
CA LEU A 430 -14.05 -2.68 27.17
C LEU A 430 -15.26 -2.49 26.23
N LEU A 431 -16.12 -3.51 26.13
CA LEU A 431 -17.32 -3.49 25.28
C LEU A 431 -18.41 -2.48 25.73
N GLN A 432 -18.32 -1.92 26.94
CA GLN A 432 -19.19 -0.82 27.36
C GLN A 432 -18.86 0.49 26.63
N THR A 433 -17.66 0.62 26.08
CA THR A 433 -17.23 1.77 25.28
C THR A 433 -17.36 1.49 23.79
N LYS A 434 -17.65 2.54 23.00
CA LYS A 434 -17.76 2.42 21.55
C LYS A 434 -16.39 2.10 20.95
N GLN A 435 -16.28 0.92 20.35
CA GLN A 435 -15.06 0.51 19.65
C GLN A 435 -14.88 1.29 18.34
N PRO A 436 -13.65 1.74 18.02
CA PRO A 436 -13.39 2.53 16.83
C PRO A 436 -13.55 1.73 15.53
N ARG A 437 -13.42 0.40 15.62
CA ARG A 437 -13.55 -0.51 14.49
C ARG A 437 -14.39 -1.73 14.84
N ASP A 438 -15.01 -2.27 13.81
CA ASP A 438 -15.87 -3.45 13.91
C ASP A 438 -15.10 -4.74 14.24
N ASP A 439 -13.87 -4.89 13.74
CA ASP A 439 -13.01 -6.03 14.03
C ASP A 439 -12.48 -6.02 15.47
N TYR A 440 -12.33 -4.84 16.06
CA TYR A 440 -11.93 -4.68 17.47
C TYR A 440 -13.04 -5.19 18.39
N LYS A 441 -14.28 -4.79 18.11
CA LYS A 441 -15.46 -5.30 18.82
C LYS A 441 -15.55 -6.83 18.70
N GLU A 442 -15.40 -7.35 17.49
CA GLU A 442 -15.45 -8.78 17.22
C GLU A 442 -14.35 -9.56 17.94
N LEU A 443 -13.12 -9.04 17.99
CA LEU A 443 -12.03 -9.66 18.75
C LEU A 443 -12.37 -9.79 20.23
N ALA A 444 -12.90 -8.73 20.84
CA ALA A 444 -13.29 -8.76 22.26
C ALA A 444 -14.45 -9.75 22.52
N GLU A 445 -15.47 -9.77 21.66
CA GLU A 445 -16.58 -10.72 21.73
C GLU A 445 -16.10 -12.17 21.58
N LEU A 446 -15.26 -12.47 20.58
CA LEU A 446 -14.70 -13.81 20.38
C LEU A 446 -13.80 -14.25 21.54
N SER A 447 -13.04 -13.33 22.13
CA SER A 447 -12.22 -13.62 23.30
C SER A 447 -13.07 -13.97 24.52
N ILE A 448 -14.19 -13.27 24.74
CA ILE A 448 -15.16 -13.61 25.79
C ILE A 448 -15.75 -15.00 25.56
N LEU A 449 -16.17 -15.29 24.33
CA LEU A 449 -16.73 -16.62 23.98
C LEU A 449 -15.69 -17.72 24.18
N PHE A 450 -14.45 -17.53 23.74
CA PHE A 450 -13.36 -18.49 23.93
C PHE A 450 -13.09 -18.78 25.42
N LEU A 451 -13.22 -17.77 26.27
CA LEU A 451 -13.08 -17.92 27.72
C LEU A 451 -14.34 -18.52 28.39
N GLY A 452 -15.39 -18.85 27.63
CA GLY A 452 -16.64 -19.40 28.16
C GLY A 452 -17.59 -18.35 28.74
N GLY A 453 -17.35 -17.06 28.49
CA GLY A 453 -18.19 -15.98 28.97
C GLY A 453 -19.46 -15.78 28.13
N ALA A 454 -20.56 -15.41 28.79
CA ALA A 454 -21.83 -15.11 28.13
C ALA A 454 -21.84 -13.71 27.47
N LEU A 455 -22.45 -13.63 26.27
CA LEU A 455 -22.70 -12.40 25.51
C LEU A 455 -24.18 -12.26 25.15
N PRO A 456 -24.70 -11.02 24.99
CA PRO A 456 -26.09 -10.78 24.57
C PRO A 456 -26.40 -11.28 23.15
N LYS A 457 -25.39 -11.29 22.28
CA LYS A 457 -25.48 -11.78 20.91
C LYS A 457 -24.40 -12.83 20.69
N THR A 458 -24.80 -14.00 20.21
CA THR A 458 -23.90 -15.12 19.93
C THR A 458 -23.61 -15.31 18.44
N SER A 459 -24.26 -14.54 17.55
CA SER A 459 -24.02 -14.67 16.10
C SER A 459 -22.60 -14.24 15.74
N ILE A 460 -21.78 -15.17 15.28
CA ILE A 460 -20.41 -14.90 14.83
C ILE A 460 -20.43 -14.40 13.38
N ARG A 461 -19.74 -13.29 13.09
CA ARG A 461 -19.65 -12.75 11.74
C ARG A 461 -18.93 -13.72 10.81
N SER A 462 -19.25 -13.69 9.52
CA SER A 462 -18.51 -14.48 8.51
C SER A 462 -17.03 -14.09 8.47
N PRO A 463 -16.11 -15.04 8.20
CA PRO A 463 -14.69 -14.76 8.05
C PRO A 463 -14.46 -13.66 7.00
N GLY A 464 -13.79 -12.59 7.42
CA GLY A 464 -13.54 -11.41 6.59
C GLY A 464 -12.42 -11.62 5.56
N ALA A 465 -12.07 -10.55 4.83
CA ALA A 465 -11.02 -10.60 3.83
C ALA A 465 -9.67 -11.05 4.40
N LEU A 466 -9.07 -12.04 3.74
CA LEU A 466 -7.81 -12.67 4.10
C LEU A 466 -6.66 -11.89 3.43
N HIS A 467 -5.99 -11.03 4.19
CA HIS A 467 -4.75 -10.40 3.73
C HIS A 467 -3.73 -10.50 4.85
N ARG A 468 -2.54 -11.06 4.57
CA ARG A 468 -1.48 -11.27 5.58
C ARG A 468 -1.11 -10.01 6.39
N ALA A 469 -1.21 -8.84 5.76
CA ALA A 469 -0.95 -7.55 6.45
C ALA A 469 -2.03 -7.15 7.46
N ARG A 470 -3.15 -7.88 7.57
CA ARG A 470 -4.16 -7.68 8.62
C ARG A 470 -3.87 -8.59 9.80
N TRP A 471 -3.03 -8.13 10.72
CA TRP A 471 -2.64 -8.90 11.91
C TRP A 471 -3.83 -9.47 12.69
N MET A 472 -4.89 -8.67 12.87
CA MET A 472 -6.06 -9.03 13.68
C MET A 472 -6.85 -10.20 13.08
N ALA A 473 -6.72 -10.44 11.77
CA ALA A 473 -7.30 -11.60 11.14
C ALA A 473 -6.75 -12.91 11.72
N ARG A 474 -5.47 -12.96 12.14
CA ARG A 474 -4.86 -14.18 12.70
C ARG A 474 -5.57 -14.64 13.97
N ILE A 475 -5.78 -13.73 14.91
CA ILE A 475 -6.44 -14.00 16.18
C ILE A 475 -7.93 -14.24 16.00
N ILE A 476 -8.62 -13.44 15.18
CA ILE A 476 -10.06 -13.62 14.91
C ILE A 476 -10.32 -14.99 14.26
N TYR A 477 -9.53 -15.38 13.25
CA TYR A 477 -9.68 -16.69 12.63
C TYR A 477 -9.35 -17.81 13.61
N ALA A 478 -8.26 -17.70 14.37
CA ALA A 478 -7.89 -18.73 15.34
C ALA A 478 -8.99 -18.96 16.38
N LEU A 479 -9.54 -17.90 16.97
CA LEU A 479 -10.63 -18.00 17.94
C LEU A 479 -11.88 -18.63 17.33
N LYS A 480 -12.30 -18.21 16.12
CA LYS A 480 -13.44 -18.82 15.42
C LYS A 480 -13.24 -20.31 15.17
N MET A 481 -12.04 -20.69 14.74
CA MET A 481 -11.73 -22.09 14.45
C MET A 481 -11.78 -22.96 15.71
N ILE A 482 -11.30 -22.45 16.85
CA ILE A 482 -11.42 -23.17 18.13
C ILE A 482 -12.88 -23.28 18.58
N LEU A 483 -13.66 -22.20 18.46
CA LEU A 483 -15.08 -22.18 18.83
C LEU A 483 -15.95 -23.17 18.03
N PHE A 484 -15.52 -23.54 16.81
CA PHE A 484 -16.19 -24.51 15.96
C PHE A 484 -15.39 -25.80 15.77
N ARG A 485 -14.43 -26.11 16.65
CA ARG A 485 -13.45 -27.20 16.47
C ARG A 485 -14.06 -28.56 16.14
N GLU A 486 -15.19 -28.91 16.75
CA GLU A 486 -15.89 -30.19 16.52
C GLU A 486 -16.51 -30.30 15.12
N GLN A 487 -16.79 -29.17 14.47
CA GLN A 487 -17.35 -29.12 13.11
C GLN A 487 -16.27 -29.07 12.02
N LEU A 488 -14.98 -29.01 12.41
CA LEU A 488 -13.84 -28.83 11.52
C LEU A 488 -13.00 -30.10 11.31
N THR A 489 -13.53 -31.26 11.72
CA THR A 489 -12.90 -32.56 11.47
C THR A 489 -12.69 -32.78 9.97
N GLY A 490 -11.45 -33.03 9.55
CA GLY A 490 -11.07 -33.20 8.14
C GLY A 490 -10.74 -31.90 7.40
N VAL A 491 -11.15 -30.74 7.92
CA VAL A 491 -10.77 -29.41 7.37
C VAL A 491 -9.48 -28.92 8.02
N VAL A 492 -9.35 -29.13 9.33
CA VAL A 492 -8.21 -28.73 10.15
C VAL A 492 -7.56 -29.99 10.72
N THR A 493 -6.25 -30.14 10.53
CA THR A 493 -5.54 -31.31 11.07
C THR A 493 -5.41 -31.21 12.60
N PRO A 494 -5.26 -32.35 13.32
CA PRO A 494 -5.05 -32.32 14.76
C PRO A 494 -3.83 -31.48 15.19
N ARG A 495 -2.76 -31.49 14.38
CA ARG A 495 -1.55 -30.67 14.62
C ARG A 495 -1.85 -29.17 14.51
N GLU A 496 -2.57 -28.79 13.47
CA GLU A 496 -3.00 -27.40 13.29
C GLU A 496 -3.96 -26.95 14.40
N MET A 497 -4.89 -27.81 14.81
CA MET A 497 -5.82 -27.52 15.89
C MET A 497 -5.07 -27.31 17.22
N SER A 498 -4.10 -28.16 17.54
CA SER A 498 -3.24 -27.99 18.72
C SER A 498 -2.42 -26.69 18.65
N ALA A 499 -1.89 -26.34 17.48
CA ALA A 499 -1.18 -25.07 17.29
C ALA A 499 -2.10 -23.84 17.43
N LEU A 500 -3.32 -23.90 16.91
CA LEU A 500 -4.33 -22.86 17.09
C LEU A 500 -4.74 -22.71 18.55
N GLN A 501 -4.85 -23.80 19.30
CA GLN A 501 -5.16 -23.78 20.73
C GLN A 501 -4.03 -23.08 21.51
N ARG A 502 -2.77 -23.47 21.27
CA ARG A 502 -1.60 -22.82 21.88
C ARG A 502 -1.56 -21.31 21.60
N PHE A 503 -1.78 -20.92 20.35
CA PHE A 503 -1.80 -19.50 19.95
C PHE A 503 -2.97 -18.74 20.58
N SER A 504 -4.17 -19.32 20.59
CA SER A 504 -5.38 -18.69 21.12
C SER A 504 -5.33 -18.51 22.65
N SER A 505 -4.74 -19.47 23.36
CA SER A 505 -4.48 -19.36 24.81
C SER A 505 -3.53 -18.21 25.11
N PHE A 506 -2.39 -18.12 24.42
CA PHE A 506 -1.46 -16.98 24.61
C PHE A 506 -2.14 -15.65 24.31
N ALA A 507 -2.87 -15.62 23.19
CA ALA A 507 -3.52 -14.43 22.71
C ALA A 507 -4.55 -13.88 23.72
N THR A 508 -5.40 -14.75 24.26
CA THR A 508 -6.44 -14.36 25.23
C THR A 508 -5.90 -14.14 26.63
N GLU A 509 -4.88 -14.89 27.07
CA GLU A 509 -4.28 -14.75 28.40
C GLU A 509 -3.45 -13.46 28.54
N ILE A 510 -2.61 -13.17 27.55
CA ILE A 510 -1.55 -12.15 27.68
C ILE A 510 -1.79 -10.96 26.76
N TYR A 511 -2.24 -11.19 25.53
CA TYR A 511 -2.14 -10.19 24.47
C TYR A 511 -3.34 -9.25 24.36
N VAL A 512 -4.58 -9.78 24.35
CA VAL A 512 -5.76 -9.01 23.92
C VAL A 512 -5.99 -7.76 24.76
N LEU A 513 -5.97 -7.87 26.09
CA LEU A 513 -6.17 -6.69 26.95
C LEU A 513 -5.02 -5.69 26.81
N ARG A 514 -3.76 -6.16 26.76
CA ARG A 514 -2.58 -5.33 26.55
C ARG A 514 -2.66 -4.56 25.23
N TRP A 515 -3.21 -5.18 24.18
CA TRP A 515 -3.47 -4.54 22.88
C TRP A 515 -4.47 -3.40 23.01
N PHE A 516 -5.61 -3.63 23.66
CA PHE A 516 -6.63 -2.60 23.81
C PHE A 516 -6.16 -1.42 24.66
N GLU A 517 -5.34 -1.67 25.68
CA GLU A 517 -4.72 -0.61 26.47
C GLU A 517 -3.62 0.16 25.72
N SER A 518 -3.18 -0.32 24.55
CA SER A 518 -2.14 0.36 23.76
C SER A 518 -2.58 1.71 23.19
N THR A 519 -3.89 1.98 23.16
CA THR A 519 -4.48 3.27 22.75
C THR A 519 -4.35 4.37 23.80
N VAL A 520 -4.01 4.02 25.06
CA VAL A 520 -3.98 4.96 26.18
C VAL A 520 -2.54 5.36 26.49
N PRO A 521 -2.12 6.62 26.23
CA PRO A 521 -0.72 7.03 26.40
C PRO A 521 -0.23 6.95 27.85
N SER A 522 -1.07 7.35 28.82
CA SER A 522 -0.69 7.29 30.23
C SER A 522 -0.42 5.87 30.72
N TYR A 523 -1.06 4.88 30.10
CA TYR A 523 -0.87 3.48 30.45
C TYR A 523 0.36 2.87 29.79
N ALA A 524 0.98 3.56 28.83
CA ALA A 524 2.01 2.97 27.98
C ALA A 524 3.18 2.36 28.77
N PRO A 525 3.85 3.09 29.67
CA PRO A 525 5.02 2.54 30.35
C PRO A 525 4.69 1.31 31.20
N ALA A 526 3.61 1.40 31.99
CA ALA A 526 3.17 0.30 32.85
C ALA A 526 2.67 -0.91 32.04
N ASN A 527 1.95 -0.66 30.95
CA ASN A 527 1.40 -1.72 30.10
C ASN A 527 2.49 -2.49 29.37
N ASP A 528 3.50 -1.81 28.83
CA ASP A 528 4.55 -2.46 28.04
C ASP A 528 5.53 -3.22 28.93
N LEU A 529 5.89 -2.65 30.10
CA LEU A 529 6.65 -3.36 31.12
C LEU A 529 5.89 -4.57 31.66
N GLY A 530 4.60 -4.40 31.96
CA GLY A 530 3.71 -5.49 32.39
C GLY A 530 3.61 -6.59 31.33
N PHE A 531 3.43 -6.21 30.07
CA PHE A 531 3.37 -7.15 28.94
C PHE A 531 4.67 -7.95 28.81
N ALA A 532 5.83 -7.30 28.97
CA ALA A 532 7.12 -7.98 28.98
C ALA A 532 7.24 -9.00 30.13
N LYS A 533 6.80 -8.64 31.34
CA LYS A 533 6.79 -9.54 32.50
C LYS A 533 5.86 -10.73 32.27
N ASP A 534 4.65 -10.48 31.79
CA ASP A 534 3.65 -11.51 31.50
C ASP A 534 4.15 -12.49 30.44
N ILE A 535 4.81 -11.99 29.37
CA ILE A 535 5.45 -12.85 28.35
C ILE A 535 6.53 -13.74 28.99
N LEU A 536 7.41 -13.18 29.83
CA LEU A 536 8.51 -13.95 30.45
C LEU A 536 8.02 -15.06 31.40
N GLN A 537 6.87 -14.86 32.03
CA GLN A 537 6.24 -15.83 32.91
C GLN A 537 5.35 -16.84 32.16
N TYR A 538 5.13 -16.63 30.85
CA TYR A 538 4.28 -17.52 30.07
C TYR A 538 4.90 -18.91 29.91
N HIS A 539 4.08 -19.94 30.10
CA HIS A 539 4.52 -21.34 30.20
C HIS A 539 5.11 -21.90 28.90
N ASP A 540 4.66 -21.43 27.74
CA ASP A 540 5.17 -21.87 26.44
C ASP A 540 6.48 -21.16 26.10
N GLU A 541 7.60 -21.87 26.28
CA GLU A 541 8.95 -21.33 26.04
C GLU A 541 9.14 -20.80 24.61
N SER A 542 8.55 -21.46 23.61
CA SER A 542 8.74 -21.09 22.20
C SER A 542 8.09 -19.73 21.90
N ILE A 543 6.86 -19.53 22.40
CA ILE A 543 6.14 -18.28 22.29
C ILE A 543 6.83 -17.19 23.12
N ARG A 544 7.15 -17.50 24.38
CA ARG A 544 7.85 -16.59 25.30
C ARG A 544 9.10 -16.00 24.66
N LYS A 545 10.01 -16.85 24.15
CA LYS A 545 11.28 -16.39 23.55
C LYS A 545 11.03 -15.53 22.32
N ALA A 546 10.17 -15.98 21.40
CA ALA A 546 9.88 -15.25 20.17
C ALA A 546 9.24 -13.88 20.43
N CYS A 547 8.26 -13.81 21.34
CA CYS A 547 7.56 -12.59 21.71
C CYS A 547 8.45 -11.63 22.49
N PHE A 548 9.20 -12.11 23.48
CA PHE A 548 10.06 -11.26 24.29
C PHE A 548 11.20 -10.65 23.47
N THR A 549 11.88 -11.44 22.63
CA THR A 549 12.91 -10.91 21.73
C THR A 549 12.33 -9.80 20.86
N THR A 550 11.15 -10.00 20.30
CA THR A 550 10.49 -9.00 19.45
C THR A 550 10.14 -7.73 20.22
N LEU A 551 9.50 -7.86 21.38
CA LEU A 551 9.12 -6.70 22.21
C LEU A 551 10.36 -5.93 22.69
N SER A 552 11.43 -6.63 23.07
CA SER A 552 12.66 -6.02 23.59
C SER A 552 13.39 -5.14 22.57
N CYS A 553 13.26 -5.44 21.26
CA CYS A 553 13.76 -4.59 20.20
C CYS A 553 13.08 -3.22 20.15
N HIS A 554 11.98 -3.03 20.87
CA HIS A 554 11.21 -1.79 20.92
C HIS A 554 11.27 -1.10 22.29
N PHE A 555 12.05 -1.55 23.27
CA PHE A 555 12.16 -0.82 24.55
C PHE A 555 12.85 0.55 24.46
N TRP A 556 13.40 0.90 23.29
CA TRP A 556 14.01 2.20 23.05
C TRP A 556 13.05 3.39 23.25
N TYR A 557 11.72 3.20 23.13
CA TYR A 557 10.76 4.29 23.38
C TYR A 557 10.32 4.36 24.85
N LEU A 558 10.64 3.40 25.72
CA LEU A 558 10.40 3.52 27.16
C LEU A 558 11.43 4.46 27.82
N SER A 559 11.55 5.68 27.31
CA SER A 559 12.48 6.71 27.80
C SER A 559 11.96 7.41 29.06
N GLU A 560 12.83 8.16 29.73
CA GLU A 560 12.50 9.07 30.82
C GLU A 560 11.31 10.00 30.49
N ASP A 561 11.28 10.56 29.27
CA ASP A 561 10.19 11.43 28.80
C ASP A 561 8.85 10.69 28.76
N LEU A 562 8.85 9.43 28.30
CA LEU A 562 7.62 8.66 28.18
C LEU A 562 7.17 8.07 29.50
N ILE A 563 8.10 7.76 30.40
CA ILE A 563 7.77 7.34 31.77
C ILE A 563 7.04 8.48 32.49
N GLY A 564 7.33 9.75 32.17
CA GLY A 564 6.55 10.90 32.65
C GLY A 564 5.04 10.77 32.39
N LEU A 565 4.62 10.14 31.29
CA LEU A 565 3.20 9.92 30.99
C LEU A 565 2.52 9.00 32.02
N SER A 566 3.26 8.10 32.66
CA SER A 566 2.70 7.20 33.67
C SER A 566 2.29 7.92 34.96
N LEU A 567 2.72 9.18 35.17
CA LEU A 567 2.22 9.99 36.30
C LEU A 567 0.70 10.19 36.23
N PHE A 568 0.12 10.15 35.02
CA PHE A 568 -1.32 10.21 34.77
C PHE A 568 -2.02 8.85 34.81
N ASP A 569 -1.30 7.75 35.03
CA ASP A 569 -1.91 6.43 35.22
C ASP A 569 -2.48 6.33 36.64
N SER A 570 -3.81 6.25 36.76
CA SER A 570 -4.48 6.11 38.06
C SER A 570 -4.20 4.77 38.76
N ARG A 571 -3.66 3.79 38.05
CA ARG A 571 -3.35 2.45 38.58
C ARG A 571 -1.99 2.41 39.28
N LEU A 572 -1.12 3.39 39.05
CA LEU A 572 0.19 3.45 39.68
C LEU A 572 0.11 4.02 41.11
N PRO A 573 0.74 3.36 42.09
CA PRO A 573 0.83 3.88 43.46
C PRO A 573 1.43 5.29 43.52
N VAL A 574 0.97 6.09 44.47
CA VAL A 574 1.50 7.46 44.68
C VAL A 574 2.99 7.43 45.01
N SER A 575 3.46 6.43 45.76
CA SER A 575 4.88 6.22 46.06
C SER A 575 5.72 6.06 44.80
N ASP A 576 5.23 5.29 43.82
CA ASP A 576 5.94 5.05 42.57
C ASP A 576 5.98 6.33 41.72
N LYS A 577 4.88 7.09 41.71
CA LYS A 577 4.85 8.40 41.04
C LYS A 577 5.85 9.37 41.66
N GLN A 578 5.92 9.44 42.99
CA GLN A 578 6.89 10.29 43.70
C GLN A 578 8.34 9.87 43.38
N ALA A 579 8.62 8.56 43.36
CA ALA A 579 9.93 8.05 43.01
C ALA A 579 10.31 8.34 41.55
N ILE A 580 9.36 8.23 40.60
CA ILE A 580 9.58 8.64 39.21
C ILE A 580 9.94 10.12 39.12
N VAL A 581 9.17 11.01 39.77
CA VAL A 581 9.44 12.46 39.75
C VAL A 581 10.83 12.76 40.30
N HIS A 582 11.19 12.18 41.45
CA HIS A 582 12.50 12.37 42.06
C HIS A 582 13.63 11.92 41.12
N ASN A 583 13.50 10.74 40.50
CA ASN A 583 14.53 10.19 39.64
C ASN A 583 14.67 10.96 38.31
N VAL A 584 13.55 11.38 37.72
CA VAL A 584 13.56 12.22 36.51
C VAL A 584 14.15 13.61 36.81
N GLN A 585 13.82 14.23 37.95
CA GLN A 585 14.45 15.48 38.36
C GLN A 585 15.97 15.32 38.52
N ALA A 586 16.43 14.24 39.16
CA ALA A 586 17.86 13.97 39.30
C ALA A 586 18.58 13.83 37.94
N ILE A 587 17.91 13.29 36.91
CA ILE A 587 18.45 13.23 35.54
C ILE A 587 18.54 14.63 34.90
N LEU A 588 17.52 15.47 35.09
CA LEU A 588 17.45 16.80 34.47
C LEU A 588 18.42 17.82 35.08
N TYR A 589 18.80 17.66 36.35
CA TYR A 589 19.68 18.58 37.07
C TYR A 589 21.17 18.17 37.07
N ASP A 590 21.53 17.08 36.38
CA ASP A 590 22.94 16.68 36.21
C ASP A 590 23.54 17.43 35.00
N GLU A 591 24.14 18.61 35.24
CA GLU A 591 24.59 19.61 34.25
C GLU A 591 25.70 19.18 33.27
N GLY A 592 25.88 17.89 32.99
CA GLY A 592 27.02 17.37 32.20
C GLY A 592 26.73 16.34 31.12
N ALA A 593 25.47 15.91 30.92
CA ALA A 593 25.14 14.89 29.92
C ALA A 593 24.63 15.53 28.62
N GLU A 594 25.45 15.52 27.57
CA GLU A 594 24.97 15.74 26.19
C GLU A 594 23.86 14.72 25.87
N GLU A 595 22.70 15.19 25.36
CA GLU A 595 21.56 14.36 24.93
C GLU A 595 22.00 13.26 23.94
N PRO A 596 21.50 12.02 24.09
CA PRO A 596 20.10 11.76 23.77
C PRO A 596 19.38 10.82 24.76
N THR A 597 18.03 10.82 24.67
CA THR A 597 17.09 9.87 25.28
C THR A 597 17.74 8.52 25.59
N LYS A 598 17.75 8.11 26.85
CA LYS A 598 18.34 6.81 27.23
C LYS A 598 17.56 5.71 26.51
N ARG A 599 18.19 5.01 25.55
CA ARG A 599 17.66 3.76 25.03
C ARG A 599 17.84 2.69 26.09
N ILE A 600 16.76 2.42 26.82
CA ILE A 600 16.81 1.46 27.92
C ILE A 600 16.84 0.05 27.33
N ASN A 601 17.90 -0.68 27.67
CA ASN A 601 17.97 -2.11 27.43
C ASN A 601 17.58 -2.83 28.72
N LEU A 602 16.43 -3.51 28.70
CA LEU A 602 16.00 -4.39 29.78
C LEU A 602 16.22 -5.85 29.35
N PRO A 603 17.41 -6.43 29.59
CA PRO A 603 17.65 -7.84 29.30
C PRO A 603 16.69 -8.71 30.13
N SER A 604 16.32 -9.87 29.59
CA SER A 604 15.35 -10.80 30.19
C SER A 604 15.52 -11.03 31.70
N PRO A 605 16.74 -11.19 32.27
CA PRO A 605 16.92 -11.40 33.71
C PRO A 605 16.52 -10.21 34.59
N GLN A 606 16.56 -8.99 34.06
CA GLN A 606 16.29 -7.76 34.81
C GLN A 606 14.81 -7.36 34.76
N VAL A 607 14.08 -7.76 33.72
CA VAL A 607 12.67 -7.39 33.51
C VAL A 607 11.74 -7.79 34.67
N PRO A 608 11.83 -9.01 35.27
CA PRO A 608 10.94 -9.38 36.36
C PRO A 608 11.03 -8.42 37.57
N ALA A 609 12.24 -7.98 37.91
CA ALA A 609 12.51 -7.07 39.02
C ALA A 609 12.36 -5.58 38.64
N ALA A 610 12.31 -5.25 37.34
CA ALA A 610 12.23 -3.88 36.88
C ALA A 610 10.91 -3.22 37.31
N THR A 611 11.00 -1.97 37.76
CA THR A 611 9.88 -1.08 38.06
C THR A 611 10.02 0.20 37.25
N LEU A 612 8.93 0.93 37.03
CA LEU A 612 9.02 2.22 36.33
C LEU A 612 9.95 3.22 37.03
N PRO A 613 9.95 3.35 38.38
CA PRO A 613 10.96 4.13 39.09
C PRO A 613 12.40 3.69 38.81
N HIS A 614 12.66 2.38 38.74
CA HIS A 614 14.01 1.85 38.45
C HIS A 614 14.47 2.22 37.04
N ILE A 615 13.57 2.11 36.06
CA ILE A 615 13.81 2.47 34.67
C ILE A 615 14.14 3.97 34.56
N ALA A 616 13.43 4.82 35.31
CA ALA A 616 13.67 6.27 35.38
C ALA A 616 14.92 6.67 36.20
N SER A 617 15.74 5.73 36.69
CA SER A 617 16.91 6.03 37.52
C SER A 617 18.08 6.63 36.72
N PRO A 618 18.84 7.60 37.28
CA PRO A 618 20.03 8.14 36.64
C PRO A 618 21.11 7.07 36.37
N HIS A 619 21.16 5.99 37.16
CA HIS A 619 22.18 4.94 37.07
C HIS A 619 21.87 3.80 36.07
N THR A 620 20.78 3.90 35.30
CA THR A 620 20.47 2.91 34.25
C THR A 620 21.39 3.14 33.04
N PRO A 621 22.22 2.16 32.63
CA PRO A 621 23.22 2.35 31.59
C PRO A 621 22.58 2.56 30.20
N PRO A 622 22.98 3.61 29.44
CA PRO A 622 22.54 3.81 28.05
C PRO A 622 23.21 2.79 27.10
N HIS A 623 22.51 2.42 26.01
CA HIS A 623 23.07 1.57 24.96
C HIS A 623 24.06 2.34 24.06
N SER A 624 25.21 1.75 23.73
CA SER A 624 26.11 2.19 22.63
C SER A 624 25.65 1.60 21.29
N LEU A 625 25.30 2.42 20.31
CA LEU A 625 24.72 2.02 19.00
C LEU A 625 25.20 0.65 18.48
N PRO A 626 24.31 -0.30 18.11
CA PRO A 626 24.69 -1.36 17.19
C PRO A 626 25.02 -0.69 15.85
N SER A 627 26.20 -0.96 15.30
CA SER A 627 26.51 -0.56 13.93
C SER A 627 25.46 -1.15 13.00
N TYR A 628 24.73 -0.29 12.29
CA TYR A 628 23.91 -0.70 11.16
C TYR A 628 24.84 -1.29 10.10
N THR A 629 25.08 -2.59 10.17
CA THR A 629 25.53 -3.35 9.01
C THR A 629 24.30 -3.63 8.17
N THR A 630 24.20 -2.88 7.08
CA THR A 630 23.31 -3.16 5.96
C THR A 630 23.54 -4.61 5.53
N THR A 631 22.50 -5.44 5.67
CA THR A 631 22.38 -6.71 4.94
C THR A 631 21.03 -6.77 4.25
#